data_AF-U5QNR4-F1
#
_entry.id   AF-U5QNR4-F1
#
_cell.length_a   1.000
_cell.length_b   1.000
_cell.length_c   1.000
_cell.angle_alpha   90.00
_cell.angle_beta   90.00
_cell.angle_gamma   90.00
#
_symmetry.space_group_name_H-M   'P 1'
#
loop_
_entity.id
_entity.type
_entity.pdbx_description
1 polymer ?
#
loop_
_entity_poly.entity_id
_entity_poly.type
_entity_poly.pdbx_seq_one_letter_code
_entity_poly.pdbx_strand_id
1 'polypeptide(L)'
;MANNLITLTSWLAGDFSNREQAWAAPAFFAHIRLCMRPLPWHVFEGYGLYSEQADDYDWAHPYRVVVLHLVEQADSGIIECRNYALKDVAAYYGACREPDRARLHALNLDQMEAMPGCTFLFRREDDHFLGRVKPGKGCRVRRRGQDTYLDGEAKVSAEYYESIDRGRDLETDEQVWGSVSGPFHFAKQVDFAHEVTALP
;
A
#
# COMPACT_ATOMS: atom_id res chain seq x y z
N MET A 1 5.11 5.24 -25.50
CA MET A 1 5.61 4.47 -24.34
C MET A 1 4.53 4.52 -23.29
N ALA A 2 4.14 3.38 -22.70
CA ALA A 2 3.21 3.39 -21.59
C ALA A 2 3.88 4.13 -20.42
N ASN A 3 3.17 5.11 -19.84
CA ASN A 3 3.64 5.79 -18.65
C ASN A 3 3.56 4.79 -17.48
N ASN A 4 4.71 4.27 -17.05
CA ASN A 4 4.78 3.25 -16.00
C ASN A 4 4.23 3.76 -14.67
N LEU A 5 4.42 5.04 -14.35
CA LEU A 5 3.85 5.67 -13.16
C LEU A 5 2.33 5.64 -13.18
N ILE A 6 1.70 6.05 -14.28
CA ILE A 6 0.24 5.98 -14.44
C ILE A 6 -0.24 4.52 -14.40
N THR A 7 0.49 3.61 -15.05
CA THR A 7 0.14 2.19 -15.11
C THR A 7 0.15 1.57 -13.72
N LEU A 8 1.24 1.74 -12.96
CA LEU A 8 1.34 1.23 -11.58
C LEU A 8 0.28 1.85 -10.67
N THR A 9 0.09 3.17 -10.75
CA THR A 9 -0.92 3.86 -9.93
C THR A 9 -2.33 3.35 -10.23
N SER A 10 -2.66 3.16 -11.51
CA SER A 10 -3.96 2.61 -11.95
C SER A 10 -4.15 1.17 -11.51
N TRP A 11 -3.09 0.36 -11.54
CA TRP A 11 -3.14 -1.02 -11.10
C TRP A 11 -3.34 -1.14 -9.59
N LEU A 12 -2.68 -0.29 -8.80
CA LEU A 12 -2.88 -0.18 -7.36
C LEU A 12 -4.25 0.41 -6.99
N ALA A 13 -4.87 1.22 -7.84
CA ALA A 13 -6.16 1.85 -7.55
C ALA A 13 -7.31 0.83 -7.58
N GLY A 14 -7.71 0.32 -6.41
CA GLY A 14 -8.80 -0.65 -6.29
C GLY A 14 -9.16 -1.03 -4.85
N ASP A 15 -10.28 -1.74 -4.69
CA ASP A 15 -10.62 -2.49 -3.48
C ASP A 15 -10.34 -3.97 -3.74
N PHE A 16 -9.47 -4.56 -2.95
CA PHE A 16 -8.95 -5.91 -3.11
C PHE A 16 -9.32 -6.80 -1.93
N SER A 17 -9.38 -8.10 -2.17
CA SER A 17 -9.62 -9.10 -1.12
C SER A 17 -8.84 -10.39 -1.37
N ASN A 18 -8.34 -10.99 -0.30
CA ASN A 18 -7.72 -12.32 -0.34
C ASN A 18 -8.72 -13.45 -0.02
N ARG A 19 -10.03 -13.21 -0.21
CA ARG A 19 -11.12 -14.13 0.16
C ARG A 19 -10.87 -15.59 -0.24
N GLU A 20 -10.46 -15.82 -1.48
CA GLU A 20 -10.20 -17.17 -2.00
C GLU A 20 -9.06 -17.86 -1.24
N GLN A 21 -7.97 -17.14 -0.97
CA GLN A 21 -6.85 -17.64 -0.17
C GLN A 21 -7.28 -17.94 1.27
N ALA A 22 -8.01 -17.02 1.89
CA ALA A 22 -8.49 -17.18 3.27
C ALA A 22 -9.45 -18.38 3.40
N TRP A 23 -10.32 -18.60 2.43
CA TRP A 23 -11.23 -19.75 2.43
C TRP A 23 -10.53 -21.08 2.15
N ALA A 24 -9.50 -21.07 1.29
CA ALA A 24 -8.71 -22.26 1.01
C ALA A 24 -7.82 -22.67 2.20
N ALA A 25 -7.37 -21.71 3.02
CA ALA A 25 -6.42 -21.93 4.11
C ALA A 25 -6.73 -21.06 5.35
N PRO A 26 -7.91 -21.22 6.00
CA PRO A 26 -8.41 -20.31 7.04
C PRO A 26 -7.60 -20.35 8.33
N ALA A 27 -6.85 -21.42 8.58
CA ALA A 27 -5.93 -21.49 9.73
C ALA A 27 -4.68 -20.62 9.56
N PHE A 28 -4.36 -20.21 8.33
CA PHE A 28 -3.12 -19.50 7.99
C PHE A 28 -3.37 -18.06 7.54
N PHE A 29 -4.51 -17.79 6.91
CA PHE A 29 -4.81 -16.48 6.35
C PHE A 29 -6.15 -15.97 6.87
N ALA A 30 -6.10 -14.84 7.57
CA ALA A 30 -7.30 -14.05 7.82
C ALA A 30 -7.88 -13.53 6.49
N HIS A 31 -9.19 -13.33 6.45
CA HIS A 31 -9.84 -12.67 5.32
C HIS A 31 -9.69 -11.16 5.48
N ILE A 32 -8.84 -10.58 4.65
CA ILE A 32 -8.41 -9.19 4.67
C ILE A 32 -8.97 -8.45 3.46
N ARG A 33 -9.28 -7.18 3.68
CA ARG A 33 -9.61 -6.18 2.66
C ARG A 33 -8.50 -5.14 2.58
N LEU A 34 -8.03 -4.89 1.37
CA LEU A 34 -7.04 -3.85 1.06
C LEU A 34 -7.69 -2.89 0.07
N CYS A 35 -7.96 -1.65 0.50
CA CYS A 35 -8.45 -0.61 -0.40
C CYS A 35 -7.35 0.42 -0.62
N MET A 36 -7.17 0.82 -1.88
CA MET A 36 -6.23 1.85 -2.31
C MET A 36 -6.99 2.79 -3.25
N ARG A 37 -7.43 3.94 -2.71
CA ARG A 37 -8.24 4.91 -3.43
C ARG A 37 -7.40 6.09 -3.91
N PRO A 38 -7.49 6.49 -5.19
CA PRO A 38 -6.83 7.69 -5.68
C PRO A 38 -7.14 8.93 -4.85
N LEU A 39 -6.11 9.75 -4.65
CA LEU A 39 -6.23 11.06 -4.04
C LEU A 39 -6.37 12.14 -5.13
N PRO A 40 -6.99 13.28 -4.83
CA PRO A 40 -6.98 14.43 -5.73
C PRO A 40 -5.56 14.92 -6.02
N TRP A 41 -5.35 15.48 -7.22
CA TRP A 41 -4.04 15.96 -7.66
C TRP A 41 -3.40 16.97 -6.70
N HIS A 42 -4.21 17.87 -6.11
CA HIS A 42 -3.72 18.95 -5.25
C HIS A 42 -3.02 18.47 -3.97
N VAL A 43 -3.21 17.21 -3.56
CA VAL A 43 -2.59 16.69 -2.33
C VAL A 43 -1.07 16.64 -2.44
N PHE A 44 -0.56 16.23 -3.60
CA PHE A 44 0.87 16.08 -3.86
C PHE A 44 1.36 16.86 -5.08
N GLU A 45 0.46 17.50 -5.82
CA GLU A 45 0.68 17.91 -7.21
C GLU A 45 1.20 16.73 -8.05
N GLY A 46 0.61 15.56 -7.81
CA GLY A 46 1.09 14.28 -8.32
C GLY A 46 0.19 13.10 -7.95
N TYR A 47 0.61 11.90 -8.33
CA TYR A 47 -0.16 10.66 -8.12
C TYR A 47 -0.08 10.18 -6.67
N GLY A 48 -1.22 10.20 -5.98
CA GLY A 48 -1.33 9.69 -4.61
C GLY A 48 -2.48 8.68 -4.45
N LEU A 49 -2.34 7.82 -3.44
CA LEU A 49 -3.38 6.87 -3.03
C LEU A 49 -3.58 6.96 -1.51
N TYR A 50 -4.82 6.92 -1.05
CA TYR A 50 -5.18 6.63 0.32
C TYR A 50 -5.38 5.12 0.47
N SER A 51 -4.69 4.48 1.41
CA SER A 51 -4.73 3.04 1.60
C SER A 51 -5.25 2.64 2.96
N GLU A 52 -6.18 1.70 2.99
CA GLU A 52 -6.71 1.05 4.19
C GLU A 52 -6.55 -0.47 4.09
N GLN A 53 -6.12 -1.09 5.19
CA GLN A 53 -6.15 -2.54 5.39
C GLN A 53 -6.94 -2.87 6.64
N ALA A 54 -7.87 -3.81 6.50
CA ALA A 54 -8.77 -4.21 7.57
C ALA A 54 -9.14 -5.70 7.44
N ASP A 55 -9.54 -6.31 8.55
CA ASP A 55 -10.24 -7.59 8.48
C ASP A 55 -11.60 -7.38 7.77
N ASP A 56 -12.05 -8.35 6.97
CA ASP A 56 -13.30 -8.20 6.19
C ASP A 56 -14.54 -8.00 7.08
N TYR A 57 -14.57 -8.64 8.26
CA TYR A 57 -15.69 -8.51 9.21
C TYR A 57 -15.73 -7.15 9.94
N ASP A 58 -14.63 -6.40 9.96
CA ASP A 58 -14.52 -5.10 10.62
C ASP A 58 -13.82 -4.07 9.73
N TRP A 59 -14.27 -3.99 8.48
CA TRP A 59 -13.64 -3.13 7.47
C TRP A 59 -13.69 -1.64 7.80
N ALA A 60 -14.58 -1.23 8.71
CA ALA A 60 -14.76 0.15 9.16
C ALA A 60 -13.67 0.60 10.15
N HIS A 61 -12.92 -0.33 10.76
CA HIS A 61 -11.83 -0.03 11.68
C HIS A 61 -10.51 -0.62 11.18
N PRO A 62 -9.92 -0.03 10.12
CA PRO A 62 -8.69 -0.56 9.53
C PRO A 62 -7.54 -0.58 10.54
N TYR A 63 -6.86 -1.73 10.64
CA TYR A 63 -5.68 -1.89 11.49
C TYR A 63 -4.45 -1.17 10.92
N ARG A 64 -4.48 -0.81 9.63
CA ARG A 64 -3.42 -0.04 8.97
C ARG A 64 -4.02 0.93 7.97
N VAL A 65 -3.63 2.19 8.10
CA VAL A 65 -3.93 3.26 7.16
C VAL A 65 -2.62 3.92 6.78
N VAL A 66 -2.42 4.17 5.49
CA VAL A 66 -1.25 4.87 4.98
C VAL A 66 -1.61 5.67 3.75
N VAL A 67 -1.02 6.86 3.61
CA VAL A 67 -1.09 7.64 2.38
C VAL A 67 0.16 7.36 1.54
N LEU A 68 -0.04 7.10 0.26
CA LEU A 68 0.99 6.75 -0.70
C LEU A 68 1.17 7.90 -1.69
N HIS A 69 2.41 8.27 -1.99
CA HIS A 69 2.76 9.19 -3.07
C HIS A 69 3.71 8.47 -4.03
N LEU A 70 3.31 8.35 -5.29
CA LEU A 70 4.08 7.68 -6.33
C LEU A 70 4.88 8.69 -7.15
N VAL A 71 6.20 8.49 -7.23
CA VAL A 71 7.11 9.38 -7.94
C VAL A 71 8.08 8.55 -8.77
N GLU A 72 8.10 8.76 -10.09
CA GLU A 72 9.08 8.14 -10.97
C GLU A 72 10.41 8.89 -10.92
N GLN A 73 11.51 8.17 -10.73
CA GLN A 73 12.86 8.74 -10.80
C GLN A 73 13.27 8.90 -12.26
N ALA A 74 13.63 10.12 -12.66
CA ALA A 74 13.90 10.52 -14.05
C ALA A 74 14.91 9.61 -14.78
N ASP A 75 15.92 9.09 -14.08
CA ASP A 75 17.06 8.41 -14.73
C ASP A 75 17.02 6.87 -14.61
N SER A 76 16.22 6.32 -13.71
CA SER A 76 16.24 4.88 -13.39
C SER A 76 14.98 4.13 -13.81
N GLY A 77 13.88 4.85 -14.09
CA GLY A 77 12.55 4.25 -14.29
C GLY A 77 12.01 3.55 -13.04
N ILE A 78 12.66 3.73 -11.89
CA ILE A 78 12.18 3.24 -10.60
C ILE A 78 11.09 4.18 -10.11
N ILE A 79 9.96 3.61 -9.70
CA ILE A 79 8.88 4.36 -9.07
C ILE A 79 8.99 4.22 -7.55
N GLU A 80 9.19 5.33 -6.87
CA GLU A 80 9.13 5.39 -5.40
C GLU A 80 7.67 5.51 -4.96
N CYS A 81 7.22 4.56 -4.14
CA CYS A 81 5.97 4.67 -3.39
C CYS A 81 6.31 5.14 -1.98
N ARG A 82 6.27 6.45 -1.77
CA ARG A 82 6.59 7.11 -0.50
C ARG A 82 5.39 7.02 0.42
N ASN A 83 5.63 6.58 1.66
CA ASN A 83 4.58 6.39 2.65
C ASN A 83 4.47 7.61 3.57
N TYR A 84 3.24 7.97 3.92
CA TYR A 84 2.92 9.06 4.85
C TYR A 84 1.91 8.57 5.89
N ALA A 85 2.17 8.87 7.16
CA ALA A 85 1.23 8.65 8.25
C ALA A 85 0.29 9.84 8.38
N LEU A 86 -0.99 9.60 8.63
CA LEU A 86 -1.93 10.67 8.98
C LEU A 86 -1.78 11.06 10.44
N LYS A 87 -1.82 12.37 10.72
CA LYS A 87 -1.75 12.91 12.09
C LYS A 87 -3.00 12.57 12.91
N ASP A 88 -4.17 12.60 12.27
CA ASP A 88 -5.44 12.14 12.85
C ASP A 88 -6.01 11.02 11.97
N VAL A 89 -5.49 9.80 12.15
CA VAL A 89 -5.86 8.65 11.33
C VAL A 89 -7.33 8.23 11.52
N ALA A 90 -7.87 8.37 12.74
CA ALA A 90 -9.22 7.93 13.08
C ALA A 90 -10.29 8.72 12.33
N ALA A 91 -10.06 10.02 12.10
CA ALA A 91 -10.94 10.87 11.29
C ALA A 91 -11.08 10.39 9.84
N TYR A 92 -10.20 9.51 9.35
CA TYR A 92 -10.22 8.99 7.98
C TYR A 92 -10.66 7.52 7.86
N TYR A 93 -10.93 6.82 8.95
CA TYR A 93 -11.39 5.43 8.86
C TYR A 93 -12.65 5.29 7.98
N GLY A 94 -12.60 4.34 7.05
CA GLY A 94 -13.61 4.07 6.03
C GLY A 94 -13.57 5.02 4.82
N ALA A 95 -12.71 6.04 4.80
CA ALA A 95 -12.72 7.07 3.75
C ALA A 95 -12.38 6.51 2.35
N CYS A 96 -11.70 5.36 2.27
CA CYS A 96 -11.38 4.70 1.00
C CYS A 96 -12.64 4.26 0.23
N ARG A 97 -13.73 4.00 0.96
CA ARG A 97 -15.00 3.47 0.45
C ARG A 97 -16.14 4.47 0.49
N GLU A 98 -15.88 5.72 0.85
CA GLU A 98 -16.89 6.78 0.80
C GLU A 98 -17.26 7.11 -0.65
N PRO A 99 -18.56 7.08 -1.03
CA PRO A 99 -18.97 7.34 -2.40
C PRO A 99 -18.61 8.73 -2.92
N ASP A 100 -18.77 9.77 -2.09
CA ASP A 100 -18.49 11.17 -2.46
C ASP A 100 -17.03 11.59 -2.24
N ARG A 101 -16.26 10.76 -1.51
CA ARG A 101 -14.84 10.98 -1.18
C ARG A 101 -14.58 12.33 -0.52
N ALA A 102 -15.57 12.94 0.14
CA ALA A 102 -15.47 14.31 0.65
C ALA A 102 -14.28 14.49 1.60
N ARG A 103 -14.03 13.51 2.48
CA ARG A 103 -12.87 13.52 3.40
C ARG A 103 -11.54 13.45 2.64
N LEU A 104 -11.43 12.60 1.62
CA LEU A 104 -10.23 12.51 0.79
C LEU A 104 -10.00 13.76 -0.06
N HIS A 105 -11.07 14.43 -0.49
CA HIS A 105 -11.00 15.71 -1.21
C HIS A 105 -10.49 16.86 -0.33
N ALA A 106 -10.77 16.82 0.98
CA ALA A 106 -10.30 17.82 1.93
C ALA A 106 -8.88 17.53 2.48
N LEU A 107 -8.33 16.33 2.22
CA LEU A 107 -6.99 15.97 2.66
C LEU A 107 -5.95 16.87 2.00
N ASN A 108 -4.92 17.23 2.75
CA ASN A 108 -3.76 17.94 2.22
C ASN A 108 -2.47 17.54 2.96
N LEU A 109 -1.32 17.98 2.45
CA LEU A 109 0.01 17.55 2.91
C LEU A 109 0.30 17.93 4.38
N ASP A 110 -0.32 18.97 4.94
CA ASP A 110 -0.07 19.40 6.32
C ASP A 110 -0.65 18.45 7.38
N GLN A 111 -1.59 17.58 6.98
CA GLN A 111 -2.24 16.58 7.83
C GLN A 111 -1.47 15.27 7.94
N MET A 112 -0.28 15.19 7.34
CA MET A 112 0.49 13.95 7.26
C MET A 112 1.98 14.12 7.56
N GLU A 113 2.63 13.01 7.89
CA GLU A 113 4.03 12.93 8.24
C GLU A 113 4.73 11.91 7.35
N ALA A 114 5.82 12.31 6.71
CA ALA A 114 6.56 11.44 5.82
C ALA A 114 7.22 10.28 6.60
N MET A 115 7.17 9.07 6.02
CA MET A 115 7.85 7.87 6.52
C MET A 115 8.96 7.45 5.55
N PRO A 116 10.06 8.24 5.42
CA PRO A 116 11.07 8.05 4.38
C PRO A 116 11.79 6.70 4.47
N GLY A 117 11.84 6.10 5.66
CA GLY A 117 12.40 4.76 5.86
C GLY A 117 11.57 3.64 5.23
N CYS A 118 10.27 3.87 5.03
CA CYS A 118 9.30 2.88 4.56
C CYS A 118 8.94 3.00 3.08
N THR A 119 9.69 3.76 2.29
CA THR A 119 9.45 3.86 0.84
C THR A 119 9.63 2.52 0.14
N PHE A 120 8.67 2.13 -0.70
CA PHE A 120 8.83 1.00 -1.62
C PHE A 120 9.40 1.48 -2.95
N LEU A 121 10.30 0.70 -3.54
CA LEU A 121 10.86 0.91 -4.87
C LEU A 121 10.24 -0.11 -5.81
N PHE A 122 9.47 0.36 -6.79
CA PHE A 122 8.84 -0.47 -7.80
C PHE A 122 9.63 -0.42 -9.11
N ARG A 123 9.78 -1.58 -9.74
CA ARG A 123 10.32 -1.74 -11.09
C ARG A 123 9.31 -2.45 -11.96
N ARG A 124 9.23 -2.02 -13.21
CA ARG A 124 8.44 -2.72 -14.22
C ARG A 124 9.15 -4.01 -14.62
N GLU A 125 8.44 -5.12 -14.55
CA GLU A 125 8.79 -6.38 -15.22
C GLU A 125 7.79 -6.61 -16.38
N ASP A 126 7.88 -7.74 -17.08
CA ASP A 126 7.11 -7.98 -18.32
C ASP A 126 5.60 -7.76 -18.10
N ASP A 127 4.99 -8.51 -17.21
CA ASP A 127 3.54 -8.54 -16.96
C ASP A 127 3.11 -7.87 -15.64
N HIS A 128 4.06 -7.48 -14.79
CA HIS A 128 3.79 -6.96 -13.45
C HIS A 128 4.79 -5.87 -13.01
N PHE A 129 4.57 -5.28 -11.84
CA PHE A 129 5.57 -4.50 -11.12
C PHE A 129 6.02 -5.24 -9.87
N LEU A 130 7.32 -5.25 -9.62
CA LEU A 130 7.92 -5.76 -8.40
C LEU A 130 8.34 -4.61 -7.50
N GLY A 131 7.77 -4.55 -6.30
CA GLY A 131 8.06 -3.57 -5.26
C GLY A 131 8.84 -4.16 -4.11
N ARG A 132 9.86 -3.46 -3.62
CA ARG A 132 10.60 -3.83 -2.41
C ARG A 132 10.83 -2.62 -1.53
N VAL A 133 10.80 -2.78 -0.21
CA VAL A 133 11.20 -1.71 0.71
C VAL A 133 12.61 -1.24 0.38
N LYS A 134 12.82 0.08 0.41
CA LYS A 134 14.12 0.69 0.16
C LYS A 134 15.19 0.07 1.07
N PRO A 135 16.36 -0.33 0.52
CA PRO A 135 17.45 -0.90 1.32
C PRO A 135 17.93 0.02 2.44
N GLY A 136 18.58 -0.56 3.46
CA GLY A 136 19.21 0.19 4.56
C GLY A 136 18.49 0.06 5.91
N LYS A 137 17.55 -0.89 6.05
CA LYS A 137 16.82 -1.16 7.31
C LYS A 137 16.12 0.09 7.87
N GLY A 138 15.71 1.01 6.99
CA GLY A 138 15.19 2.33 7.36
C GLY A 138 13.76 2.32 7.91
N CYS A 139 12.94 1.37 7.48
CA CYS A 139 11.55 1.26 7.93
C CYS A 139 11.51 0.58 9.30
N ARG A 140 11.69 1.36 10.37
CA ARG A 140 11.70 0.86 11.74
C ARG A 140 10.28 0.62 12.24
N VAL A 141 10.04 -0.55 12.81
CA VAL A 141 8.75 -0.93 13.38
C VAL A 141 9.00 -1.50 14.78
N ARG A 142 8.37 -0.90 15.80
CA ARG A 142 8.41 -1.43 17.17
C ARG A 142 7.21 -2.33 17.41
N ARG A 143 7.45 -3.61 17.67
CA ARG A 143 6.40 -4.58 18.03
C ARG A 143 6.77 -5.33 19.29
N ARG A 144 5.83 -5.43 20.23
CA ARG A 144 6.01 -6.13 21.52
C ARG A 144 7.30 -5.72 22.27
N GLY A 145 7.68 -4.45 22.18
CA GLY A 145 8.86 -3.90 22.86
C GLY A 145 10.19 -4.06 22.12
N GLN A 146 10.25 -4.80 21.01
CA GLN A 146 11.45 -4.97 20.19
C GLN A 146 11.39 -4.06 18.95
N ASP A 147 12.50 -3.38 18.66
CA ASP A 147 12.67 -2.62 17.42
C ASP A 147 13.12 -3.57 16.30
N THR A 148 12.45 -3.50 15.16
CA THR A 148 12.70 -4.32 13.97
C THR A 148 12.72 -3.46 12.73
N TYR A 149 13.13 -3.99 11.59
CA TYR A 149 12.95 -3.33 10.30
C TYR A 149 12.02 -4.12 9.40
N LEU A 150 11.21 -3.42 8.59
CA LEU A 150 10.35 -4.04 7.59
C LEU A 150 11.19 -4.50 6.40
N ASP A 151 11.11 -5.79 6.10
CA ASP A 151 11.50 -6.44 4.86
C ASP A 151 10.22 -6.83 4.11
N GLY A 152 9.75 -5.92 3.26
CA GLY A 152 8.49 -6.06 2.53
C GLY A 152 8.69 -6.17 1.02
N GLU A 153 7.92 -7.04 0.39
CA GLU A 153 7.85 -7.20 -1.06
C GLU A 153 6.40 -7.17 -1.53
N ALA A 154 6.17 -6.60 -2.72
CA ALA A 154 4.85 -6.54 -3.34
C ALA A 154 4.94 -6.87 -4.84
N LYS A 155 3.95 -7.58 -5.36
CA LYS A 155 3.80 -7.86 -6.78
C LYS A 155 2.46 -7.30 -7.26
N VAL A 156 2.47 -6.50 -8.33
CA VAL A 156 1.27 -5.77 -8.76
C VAL A 156 1.04 -5.98 -10.25
N SER A 157 -0.16 -6.44 -10.61
CA SER A 157 -0.63 -6.48 -11.99
C SER A 157 -1.94 -5.69 -12.14
N ALA A 158 -2.55 -5.72 -13.32
CA ALA A 158 -3.86 -5.13 -13.52
C ALA A 158 -4.96 -5.78 -12.65
N GLU A 159 -4.80 -7.07 -12.34
CA GLU A 159 -5.83 -7.94 -11.75
C GLU A 159 -5.56 -8.31 -10.29
N TYR A 160 -4.28 -8.38 -9.89
CA TYR A 160 -3.89 -8.86 -8.57
C TYR A 160 -2.88 -7.94 -7.87
N TYR A 161 -2.90 -8.06 -6.54
CA TYR A 161 -1.88 -7.52 -5.66
C TYR A 161 -1.42 -8.63 -4.72
N GLU A 162 -0.13 -8.93 -4.72
CA GLU A 162 0.49 -9.83 -3.76
C GLU A 162 1.38 -9.04 -2.82
N SER A 163 1.38 -9.39 -1.54
CA SER A 163 2.30 -8.78 -0.59
C SER A 163 2.81 -9.77 0.44
N ILE A 164 4.06 -9.57 0.85
CA ILE A 164 4.64 -10.25 1.99
C ILE A 164 5.39 -9.24 2.83
N ASP A 165 4.94 -9.09 4.07
CA ASP A 165 5.58 -8.25 5.08
C ASP A 165 6.29 -9.15 6.09
N ARG A 166 7.59 -8.91 6.29
CA ARG A 166 8.41 -9.55 7.33
C ARG A 166 9.06 -8.47 8.18
N GLY A 167 9.07 -8.68 9.48
CA GLY A 167 9.87 -7.88 10.40
C GLY A 167 11.14 -8.61 10.75
N ARG A 168 12.29 -7.97 10.59
CA ARG A 168 13.59 -8.56 10.88
C ARG A 168 14.28 -7.86 12.03
N ASP A 169 15.05 -8.63 12.78
CA ASP A 169 15.95 -8.10 13.81
C ASP A 169 16.98 -7.16 13.17
N LEU A 170 17.32 -6.08 13.86
CA LEU A 170 18.19 -5.02 13.32
C LEU A 170 19.64 -5.48 13.17
N GLU A 171 20.07 -6.40 14.02
CA GLU A 171 21.45 -6.89 14.11
C GLU A 171 21.62 -8.22 13.36
N THR A 172 20.72 -9.18 13.58
CA THR A 172 20.89 -10.56 13.07
C THR A 172 20.21 -10.83 11.74
N ASP A 173 19.32 -9.94 11.28
CA ASP A 173 18.46 -10.13 10.09
C ASP A 173 17.49 -11.32 10.18
N GLU A 174 17.39 -11.96 11.34
CA GLU A 174 16.43 -13.03 11.62
C GLU A 174 15.00 -12.49 11.60
N GLN A 175 14.06 -13.29 11.08
CA GLN A 175 12.66 -12.91 11.05
C GLN A 175 12.04 -12.97 12.45
N VAL A 176 11.53 -11.85 12.93
CA VAL A 176 10.89 -11.67 14.23
C VAL A 176 9.37 -11.75 14.12
N TRP A 177 8.80 -11.18 13.06
CA TRP A 177 7.35 -11.18 12.82
C TRP A 177 7.02 -11.15 11.33
N GLY A 178 5.74 -11.23 10.99
CA GLY A 178 5.25 -11.17 9.62
C GLY A 178 4.82 -12.53 9.10
N SER A 179 4.60 -12.63 7.79
CA SER A 179 4.06 -13.88 7.23
C SER A 179 5.09 -15.01 7.28
N VAL A 180 4.65 -16.16 7.79
CA VAL A 180 5.39 -17.44 7.75
C VAL A 180 4.78 -18.42 6.76
N SER A 181 3.54 -18.18 6.33
CA SER A 181 2.75 -19.07 5.48
C SER A 181 2.80 -18.71 3.99
N GLY A 182 3.60 -17.71 3.62
CA GLY A 182 3.70 -17.19 2.25
C GLY A 182 3.01 -15.84 2.06
N PRO A 183 3.05 -15.27 0.85
CA PRO A 183 2.44 -13.96 0.58
C PRO A 183 0.91 -14.00 0.72
N PHE A 184 0.33 -12.85 1.01
CA PHE A 184 -1.10 -12.65 0.80
C PHE A 184 -1.37 -12.46 -0.70
N HIS A 185 -2.40 -13.12 -1.21
CA HIS A 185 -2.83 -13.01 -2.60
C HIS A 185 -4.18 -12.29 -2.65
N PHE A 186 -4.19 -11.06 -3.13
CA PHE A 186 -5.40 -10.26 -3.23
C PHE A 186 -5.88 -10.15 -4.69
N ALA A 187 -7.15 -10.44 -4.91
CA ALA A 187 -7.83 -10.20 -6.18
C ALA A 187 -8.58 -8.87 -6.13
N LYS A 188 -8.48 -8.08 -7.20
CA LYS A 188 -9.20 -6.81 -7.33
C LYS A 188 -10.71 -7.06 -7.46
N GLN A 189 -11.49 -6.51 -6.53
CA GLN A 189 -12.95 -6.62 -6.49
C GLN A 189 -13.63 -5.41 -7.14
N VAL A 190 -13.05 -4.21 -6.95
CA VAL A 190 -13.51 -2.96 -7.54
C VAL A 190 -12.32 -2.22 -8.10
N ASP A 191 -12.46 -1.68 -9.31
CA ASP A 191 -11.40 -0.97 -10.01
C ASP A 191 -11.61 0.55 -9.95
N PHE A 192 -10.59 1.27 -9.45
CA PHE A 192 -10.57 2.72 -9.37
C PHE A 192 -9.60 3.35 -10.38
N ALA A 193 -9.07 2.58 -11.34
CA ALA A 193 -8.14 3.07 -12.37
C ALA A 193 -8.65 4.32 -13.11
N HIS A 194 -9.95 4.40 -13.39
CA HIS A 194 -10.56 5.55 -14.06
C HIS A 194 -10.37 6.87 -13.30
N GLU A 195 -10.30 6.84 -11.96
CA GLU A 195 -10.05 8.01 -11.13
C GLU A 195 -8.60 8.49 -11.22
N VAL A 196 -7.65 7.59 -11.55
CA VAL A 196 -6.25 7.94 -11.81
C VAL A 196 -6.11 8.58 -13.18
N THR A 197 -6.73 7.99 -14.20
CA THR A 197 -6.64 8.50 -15.59
C THR A 197 -7.40 9.81 -15.81
N ALA A 198 -8.28 10.18 -14.88
CA ALA A 198 -9.00 11.46 -14.88
C ALA A 198 -8.19 12.60 -14.22
N LEU A 199 -7.06 12.29 -13.58
CA LEU A 199 -6.16 13.31 -13.04
C LEU A 199 -5.42 14.04 -14.18
N PRO A 200 -5.04 15.32 -13.96
CA PRO A 200 -4.38 16.14 -14.96
C PRO A 200 -2.97 15.65 -15.35
#